data_AF-A0A0F6YG36-F1
#
_entry.id   AF-A0A0F6YG36-F1
#
_cell.length_a   1.000
_cell.length_b   1.000
_cell.length_c   1.000
_cell.angle_alpha   90.00
_cell.angle_beta   90.00
_cell.angle_gamma   90.00
#
_symmetry.space_group_name_H-M   'P 1'
#
loop_
_entity.id
_entity.type
_entity.pdbx_description
1 polymer ?
#
loop_
_entity_poly.entity_id
_entity_poly.type
_entity_poly.pdbx_seq_one_letter_code
_entity_poly.pdbx_strand_id
1 'polypeptide(L)'
;MLCDLHDYGGALAPLGVGEGKTLISLLAPVVGAAEAPLLLVPAKLVEKTRRELRAYRAHWLVPSYVRIVSYELLGRAHASDLLEQIRPDLIVADECHKLKNSRAAVTRRVKRYFDKYPRTRLIAMSGTITKRSILDYAHIAKWALKGANPTPRDLETRLAWSEILDERPGTDEPPRVGALRRLCELPDELAELGVDEVRAVRRAYRRRLVETPGVVASVESALGASLRIDAELIAVPEVVHAVEALRRWERPDGEPVLNALEVWRHLRELALGFWYRWDPAPPDDWLEARRVWSRVVREVLRRDPTLDSEAQVTRAIAAGSFPEYAADLAAWQRLRPTYKPQTRAVWLSERVARRCASWLHGRRDDGDGGIAWVEHVDFGARVAELAGVPFFGRGGLDRTGRSILDHSPGKPLVCSIEANAEGRNLQAWSTNLVTSPPTVGATWEQLLGRTHRHGQAEDEVSCHLVIALREQAAAFERARADARYISDTTGHAQKLCYADVDVPASSRVPVLPTGELEPEQPS
;
A
#
# COMPACT_ATOMS: atom_id res chain seq x y z
N MET A 1 18.32 16.70 5.51
CA MET A 1 16.97 16.60 6.14
C MET A 1 16.83 17.47 7.38
N LEU A 2 17.54 17.20 8.48
CA LEU A 2 17.43 18.06 9.67
C LEU A 2 17.96 19.48 9.38
N CYS A 3 19.03 19.61 8.59
CA CYS A 3 19.49 20.91 8.08
C CYS A 3 18.40 21.61 7.26
N ASP A 4 17.79 20.92 6.30
CA ASP A 4 16.69 21.48 5.50
C ASP A 4 15.49 21.95 6.33
N LEU A 5 15.13 21.22 7.38
CA LEU A 5 14.10 21.67 8.32
C LEU A 5 14.49 23.00 8.97
N HIS A 6 15.74 23.13 9.40
CA HIS A 6 16.26 24.35 10.02
C HIS A 6 16.27 25.51 9.01
N ASP A 7 16.78 25.28 7.80
CA ASP A 7 17.03 26.34 6.81
C ASP A 7 15.77 26.76 6.04
N TYR A 8 14.88 25.81 5.74
CA TYR A 8 13.70 26.03 4.89
C TYR A 8 12.37 25.93 5.64
N GLY A 9 12.38 25.57 6.93
CA GLY A 9 11.19 25.50 7.78
C GLY A 9 10.27 24.32 7.49
N GLY A 10 10.69 23.35 6.69
CA GLY A 10 9.93 22.16 6.36
C GLY A 10 10.71 21.23 5.43
N ALA A 11 10.25 20.00 5.28
CA ALA A 11 10.92 19.03 4.41
C ALA A 11 9.94 18.05 3.77
N LEU A 12 10.20 17.70 2.51
CA LEU A 12 9.61 16.53 1.84
C LEU A 12 10.72 15.51 1.62
N ALA A 13 10.64 14.37 2.29
CA ALA A 13 11.70 13.39 2.32
C ALA A 13 11.21 12.03 1.78
N PRO A 14 11.32 11.78 0.45
CA PRO A 14 11.14 10.46 -0.11
C PRO A 14 12.32 9.57 0.31
N LEU A 15 12.23 9.02 1.52
CA LEU A 15 13.25 8.20 2.16
C LEU A 15 12.82 6.74 2.16
N GLY A 16 13.69 5.81 1.77
CA GLY A 16 13.42 4.38 1.71
C GLY A 16 13.16 3.70 3.07
N VAL A 17 12.99 2.38 3.03
CA VAL A 17 12.88 1.57 4.24
C VAL A 17 14.25 1.39 4.87
N GLY A 18 14.38 1.67 6.18
CA GLY A 18 15.62 1.44 6.92
C GLY A 18 16.56 2.65 6.99
N GLU A 19 16.22 3.77 6.35
CA GLU A 19 17.03 4.99 6.32
C GLU A 19 16.92 5.87 7.59
N GLY A 20 16.61 5.26 8.74
CA GLY A 20 16.64 5.98 10.02
C GLY A 20 15.49 6.97 10.28
N LYS A 21 14.39 6.94 9.50
CA LYS A 21 13.23 7.84 9.64
C LYS A 21 12.77 8.07 11.08
N THR A 22 12.71 7.01 11.90
CA THR A 22 12.30 7.15 13.31
C THR A 22 13.20 8.11 14.07
N LEU A 23 14.53 7.96 13.97
CA LEU A 23 15.44 8.82 14.72
C LEU A 23 15.31 10.27 14.24
N ILE A 24 15.22 10.47 12.92
CA ILE A 24 15.09 11.80 12.35
C ILE A 24 13.77 12.46 12.78
N SER A 25 12.67 11.70 12.83
CA SER A 25 11.37 12.20 13.27
C SER A 25 11.34 12.64 14.74
N LEU A 26 12.14 11.99 15.58
CA LEU A 26 12.28 12.29 17.01
C LEU A 26 13.22 13.47 17.29
N LEU A 27 14.22 13.70 16.43
CA LEU A 27 15.16 14.82 16.54
C LEU A 27 14.67 16.10 15.89
N ALA A 28 13.79 15.99 14.89
CA ALA A 28 13.20 17.12 14.18
C ALA A 28 12.64 18.22 15.10
N PRO A 29 11.91 17.93 16.19
CA PRO A 29 11.44 18.96 17.10
C PRO A 29 12.55 19.79 17.76
N VAL A 30 13.71 19.19 18.05
CA VAL A 30 14.85 19.91 18.65
C VAL A 30 15.49 20.82 17.63
N VAL A 31 15.80 20.29 16.44
CA VAL A 31 16.44 21.07 15.37
C VAL A 31 15.52 22.17 14.86
N GLY A 32 14.22 21.90 14.81
CA GLY A 32 13.21 22.89 14.47
C GLY A 32 12.88 23.86 15.60
N ALA A 33 13.41 23.70 16.82
CA ALA A 33 12.98 24.48 17.99
C ALA A 33 11.44 24.52 18.13
N ALA A 34 10.80 23.35 18.02
CA ALA A 34 9.35 23.23 18.09
C ALA A 34 8.85 23.16 19.54
N GLU A 35 7.84 23.96 19.85
CA GLU A 35 7.24 24.04 21.18
C GLU A 35 6.12 23.00 21.36
N ALA A 36 5.35 22.73 20.30
CA ALA A 36 4.22 21.80 20.30
C ALA A 36 4.33 20.77 19.17
N PRO A 37 5.41 19.95 19.11
CA PRO A 37 5.60 18.97 18.05
C PRO A 37 4.57 17.85 18.09
N LEU A 38 3.99 17.55 16.92
CA LEU A 38 3.10 16.41 16.68
C LEU A 38 3.74 15.43 15.71
N LEU A 39 3.98 14.20 16.16
CA LEU A 39 4.42 13.08 15.31
C LEU A 39 3.21 12.24 14.91
N LEU A 40 2.91 12.21 13.62
CA LEU A 40 1.90 11.35 13.00
C LEU A 40 2.55 10.07 12.48
N VAL A 41 2.01 8.93 12.92
CA VAL A 41 2.45 7.58 12.51
C VAL A 41 1.23 6.69 12.22
N PRO A 42 1.36 5.59 11.46
CA PRO A 42 0.31 4.56 11.40
C PRO A 42 0.01 3.97 12.80
N ALA A 43 -1.25 3.61 13.08
CA ALA A 43 -1.66 3.08 14.39
C ALA A 43 -0.83 1.87 14.84
N LYS A 44 -0.46 0.99 13.90
CA LYS A 44 0.37 -0.19 14.17
C LYS A 44 1.82 0.14 14.55
N LEU A 45 2.30 1.35 14.26
CA LEU A 45 3.66 1.79 14.59
C LEU A 45 3.73 2.57 15.91
N VAL A 46 2.62 3.04 16.46
CA VAL A 46 2.60 3.89 17.68
C VAL A 46 3.39 3.30 18.84
N GLU A 47 3.12 2.04 19.21
CA GLU A 47 3.82 1.39 20.33
C GLU A 47 5.30 1.13 20.03
N LYS A 48 5.62 0.79 18.78
CA LYS A 48 7.00 0.64 18.33
C LYS A 48 7.75 1.97 18.45
N THR A 49 7.21 3.06 17.91
CA THR A 49 7.80 4.40 17.97
C THR A 49 7.98 4.87 19.41
N ARG A 50 7.03 4.56 20.32
CA ARG A 50 7.16 4.85 21.77
C ARG A 50 8.31 4.08 22.43
N ARG A 51 8.50 2.81 22.07
CA ARG A 51 9.63 2.00 22.55
C ARG A 51 10.96 2.55 22.03
N GLU A 52 11.04 2.84 20.73
CA GLU A 52 12.21 3.44 20.09
C GLU A 52 12.55 4.81 20.69
N LEU A 53 11.56 5.66 20.95
CA LEU A 53 11.74 6.93 21.65
C LEU A 53 12.42 6.75 23.01
N ARG A 54 11.96 5.78 23.82
CA ARG A 54 12.57 5.50 25.13
C ARG A 54 14.02 5.03 24.99
N ALA A 55 14.31 4.17 24.03
CA ALA A 55 15.66 3.69 23.77
C ALA A 55 16.59 4.82 23.29
N TYR A 56 16.16 5.61 22.31
CA TYR A 56 16.97 6.70 21.76
C TYR A 56 17.29 7.79 22.78
N ARG A 57 16.43 8.03 23.77
CA ARG A 57 16.69 8.99 24.85
C ARG A 57 17.91 8.67 25.71
N ALA A 58 18.43 7.43 25.67
CA ALA A 58 19.68 7.11 26.34
C ALA A 58 20.91 7.73 25.64
N HIS A 59 20.79 8.08 24.36
CA HIS A 59 21.91 8.51 23.51
C HIS A 59 21.68 9.86 22.83
N TRP A 60 20.42 10.29 22.70
CA TRP A 60 20.01 11.45 21.94
C TRP A 60 19.12 12.39 22.75
N LEU A 61 19.22 13.68 22.46
CA LEU A 61 18.31 14.70 22.98
C LEU A 61 16.96 14.60 22.26
N VAL A 62 16.07 13.76 22.78
CA VAL A 62 14.69 13.62 22.27
C VAL A 62 13.71 14.21 23.29
N PRO A 63 12.88 15.20 22.90
CA PRO A 63 11.98 15.87 23.83
C PRO A 63 10.90 14.92 24.38
N SER A 64 10.62 15.02 25.68
CA SER A 64 9.56 14.22 26.32
C SER A 64 8.15 14.64 25.92
N TYR A 65 7.99 15.84 25.35
CA TYR A 65 6.69 16.44 25.03
C TYR A 65 6.23 16.18 23.58
N VAL A 66 6.97 15.39 22.80
CA VAL A 66 6.54 14.97 21.45
C VAL A 66 5.24 14.18 21.54
N ARG A 67 4.15 14.72 20.98
CA ARG A 67 2.86 14.04 20.95
C ARG A 67 2.82 13.07 19.78
N ILE A 68 2.74 11.77 20.08
CA ILE A 68 2.61 10.72 19.06
C ILE A 68 1.12 10.38 18.88
N VAL A 69 0.59 10.65 17.69
CA VAL A 69 -0.82 10.43 17.32
C VAL A 69 -0.88 9.58 16.07
N SER A 70 -1.87 8.68 15.98
CA SER A 70 -2.05 7.90 14.76
C SER A 70 -2.90 8.64 13.71
N TYR A 71 -2.63 8.40 12.42
CA TYR A 71 -3.49 8.88 11.34
C TYR A 71 -4.94 8.39 11.50
N GLU A 72 -5.12 7.15 11.94
CA GLU A 72 -6.41 6.54 12.17
C GLU A 72 -7.18 7.24 13.29
N LEU A 73 -6.51 7.58 14.40
CA LEU A 73 -7.11 8.36 15.49
C LEU A 73 -7.52 9.73 14.98
N LEU A 74 -6.63 10.42 14.27
CA LEU A 74 -6.91 11.75 13.71
C LEU A 74 -8.05 11.73 12.68
N GLY A 75 -8.36 10.58 12.06
CA GLY A 75 -9.53 10.39 11.21
C GLY A 75 -10.84 10.08 11.96
N ARG A 76 -10.81 9.72 13.25
CA ARG A 76 -12.03 9.38 14.02
C ARG A 76 -12.86 10.60 14.35
N ALA A 77 -14.18 10.49 14.26
CA ALA A 77 -15.10 11.60 14.53
C ALA A 77 -14.87 12.35 15.86
N HIS A 78 -14.54 11.65 16.94
CA HIS A 78 -14.32 12.27 18.26
C HIS A 78 -13.01 13.07 18.34
N ALA A 79 -12.10 12.90 17.37
CA ALA A 79 -10.83 13.61 17.32
C ALA A 79 -10.86 14.78 16.31
N SER A 80 -12.04 15.30 15.95
CA SER A 80 -12.19 16.40 14.97
C SER A 80 -11.40 17.64 15.36
N ASP A 81 -11.33 17.92 16.67
CA ASP A 81 -10.75 19.14 17.21
C ASP A 81 -9.35 18.89 17.79
N LEU A 82 -8.79 17.69 17.60
CA LEU A 82 -7.52 17.28 18.21
C LEU A 82 -6.37 18.21 17.80
N LEU A 83 -6.29 18.60 16.52
CA LEU A 83 -5.27 19.55 16.05
C LEU A 83 -5.46 20.95 16.65
N GLU A 84 -6.71 21.38 16.85
CA GLU A 84 -7.05 22.67 17.46
C GLU A 84 -6.73 22.71 18.96
N GLN A 85 -6.82 21.57 19.64
CA GLN A 85 -6.44 21.41 21.04
C GLN A 85 -4.93 21.33 21.23
N ILE A 86 -4.22 20.64 20.32
CA ILE A 86 -2.76 20.52 20.38
C ILE A 86 -2.09 21.83 19.95
N ARG A 87 -2.64 22.50 18.92
CA ARG A 87 -2.02 23.62 18.20
C ARG A 87 -0.56 23.37 17.82
N PRO A 88 -0.27 22.30 17.06
CA PRO A 88 1.11 22.02 16.69
C PRO A 88 1.71 23.13 15.82
N ASP A 89 2.94 23.52 16.15
CA ASP A 89 3.79 24.41 15.36
C ASP A 89 4.68 23.65 14.37
N LEU A 90 4.93 22.37 14.65
CA LEU A 90 5.58 21.40 13.78
C LEU A 90 4.78 20.09 13.74
N ILE A 91 4.41 19.66 12.53
CA ILE A 91 3.89 18.33 12.28
C ILE A 91 4.99 17.51 11.59
N VAL A 92 5.31 16.35 12.15
CA VAL A 92 6.18 15.35 11.53
C VAL A 92 5.28 14.19 11.09
N ALA A 93 5.15 13.98 9.79
CA ALA A 93 4.32 12.96 9.19
C ALA A 93 5.20 11.82 8.68
N ASP A 94 5.35 10.76 9.48
CA ASP A 94 6.00 9.52 9.07
C ASP A 94 5.00 8.64 8.31
N GLU A 95 5.42 8.01 7.22
CA GLU A 95 4.51 7.40 6.24
C GLU A 95 3.47 8.41 5.72
N CYS A 96 3.92 9.61 5.33
CA CYS A 96 3.08 10.73 4.90
C CYS A 96 2.14 10.41 3.74
N HIS A 97 2.39 9.33 3.00
CA HIS A 97 1.49 8.80 1.96
C HIS A 97 0.09 8.48 2.49
N LYS A 98 -0.10 8.30 3.82
CA LYS A 98 -1.43 8.18 4.46
C LYS A 98 -2.27 9.46 4.32
N LEU A 99 -1.65 10.61 4.01
CA LEU A 99 -2.31 11.89 3.75
C LEU A 99 -2.56 12.15 2.25
N LYS A 100 -2.33 11.19 1.35
CA LYS A 100 -2.48 11.42 -0.10
C LYS A 100 -3.92 11.66 -0.54
N ASN A 101 -4.87 10.93 0.06
CA ASN A 101 -6.27 10.99 -0.35
C ASN A 101 -6.91 12.27 0.21
N SER A 102 -7.04 13.30 -0.62
CA SER A 102 -7.63 14.60 -0.27
C SER A 102 -9.09 14.52 0.21
N ARG A 103 -9.80 13.42 -0.06
CA ARG A 103 -11.18 13.20 0.40
C ARG A 103 -11.27 12.50 1.75
N ALA A 104 -10.18 11.85 2.19
CA ALA A 104 -10.15 11.16 3.48
C ALA A 104 -10.28 12.15 4.65
N ALA A 105 -10.96 11.71 5.71
CA ALA A 105 -11.19 12.50 6.93
C ALA A 105 -9.91 13.09 7.51
N VAL A 106 -8.89 12.25 7.70
CA VAL A 106 -7.59 12.64 8.25
C VAL A 106 -6.94 13.74 7.40
N THR A 107 -6.89 13.57 6.08
CA THR A 107 -6.28 14.54 5.15
C THR A 107 -7.01 15.87 5.15
N ARG A 108 -8.34 15.86 5.18
CA ARG A 108 -9.12 17.11 5.23
C ARG A 108 -8.93 17.87 6.52
N ARG A 109 -8.79 17.19 7.65
CA ARG A 109 -8.48 17.83 8.94
C ARG A 109 -7.11 18.47 8.92
N VAL A 110 -6.10 17.75 8.46
CA VAL A 110 -4.74 18.30 8.28
C VAL A 110 -4.77 19.49 7.32
N LYS A 111 -5.49 19.39 6.19
CA LYS A 111 -5.69 20.51 5.25
C LYS A 111 -6.29 21.73 5.93
N ARG A 112 -7.43 21.57 6.62
CA ARG A 112 -8.10 22.67 7.34
C ARG A 112 -7.18 23.33 8.35
N TYR A 113 -6.36 22.53 9.06
CA TYR A 113 -5.39 23.05 10.01
C TYR A 113 -4.30 23.89 9.32
N PHE A 114 -3.70 23.42 8.22
CA PHE A 114 -2.71 24.22 7.46
C PHE A 114 -3.32 25.46 6.80
N ASP A 115 -4.58 25.41 6.37
CA ASP A 115 -5.29 26.57 5.83
C ASP A 115 -5.51 27.64 6.92
N LYS A 116 -5.84 27.23 8.15
CA LYS A 116 -6.04 28.13 9.31
C LYS A 116 -4.74 28.62 9.94
N TYR A 117 -3.71 27.77 9.97
CA TYR A 117 -2.40 28.03 10.58
C TYR A 117 -1.29 27.87 9.54
N PRO A 118 -1.16 28.79 8.56
CA PRO A 118 -0.25 28.64 7.42
C PRO A 118 1.23 28.62 7.81
N ARG A 119 1.59 29.17 8.98
CA ARG A 119 2.94 29.15 9.55
C ARG A 119 3.36 27.80 10.14
N THR A 120 2.41 26.87 10.32
CA THR A 120 2.74 25.51 10.76
C THR A 120 3.74 24.88 9.80
N ARG A 121 4.77 24.25 10.37
CA ARG A 121 5.83 23.56 9.63
C ARG A 121 5.48 22.08 9.45
N LEU A 122 5.91 21.51 8.34
CA LEU A 122 5.68 20.10 8.04
C LEU A 122 6.98 19.42 7.61
N ILE A 123 7.24 18.26 8.21
CA ILE A 123 8.17 17.26 7.69
C ILE A 123 7.34 16.09 7.22
N ALA A 124 7.40 15.77 5.94
CA ALA A 124 6.69 14.67 5.34
C ALA A 124 7.70 13.61 4.88
N MET A 125 7.67 12.42 5.49
CA MET A 125 8.59 11.33 5.16
C MET A 125 7.81 10.11 4.70
N SER A 126 8.24 9.47 3.62
CA SER A 126 7.67 8.21 3.14
C SER A 126 8.63 7.55 2.15
N GLY A 127 8.70 6.22 2.12
CA GLY A 127 9.43 5.50 1.05
C GLY A 127 8.68 5.48 -0.27
N THR A 128 7.42 5.90 -0.24
CA THR A 128 6.56 5.92 -1.41
C THR A 128 5.61 7.09 -1.28
N ILE A 129 6.07 8.30 -1.61
CA ILE A 129 5.24 9.53 -1.53
C ILE A 129 4.11 9.53 -2.58
N THR A 130 4.28 8.79 -3.67
CA THR A 130 3.30 8.63 -4.73
C THR A 130 3.06 7.15 -5.01
N LYS A 131 1.84 6.79 -5.42
CA LYS A 131 1.56 5.46 -5.99
C LYS A 131 1.70 5.50 -7.52
N ARG A 132 0.99 6.44 -8.15
CA ARG A 132 0.88 6.56 -9.62
C ARG A 132 0.74 8.00 -10.09
N SER A 133 0.61 8.95 -9.18
CA SER A 133 0.22 10.32 -9.53
C SER A 133 1.01 11.38 -8.80
N ILE A 134 1.38 12.44 -9.51
CA ILE A 134 1.96 13.64 -8.87
C ILE A 134 0.94 14.33 -7.96
N LEU A 135 -0.36 14.09 -8.18
CA LEU A 135 -1.44 14.60 -7.34
C LEU A 135 -1.47 13.95 -5.95
N ASP A 136 -0.88 12.75 -5.79
CA ASP A 136 -0.86 12.03 -4.51
C ASP A 136 -0.13 12.84 -3.41
N TYR A 137 0.86 13.65 -3.78
CA TYR A 137 1.68 14.40 -2.83
C TYR A 137 1.75 15.90 -3.08
N ALA A 138 1.18 16.43 -4.16
CA ALA A 138 1.27 17.87 -4.48
C ALA A 138 0.79 18.79 -3.34
N HIS A 139 -0.27 18.42 -2.63
CA HIS A 139 -0.73 19.18 -1.45
C HIS A 139 0.17 18.99 -0.24
N ILE A 140 0.79 17.81 -0.08
CA ILE A 140 1.77 17.55 0.99
C ILE A 140 3.03 18.38 0.75
N ALA A 141 3.54 18.39 -0.48
CA ALA A 141 4.64 19.23 -0.91
C ALA A 141 4.33 20.72 -0.72
N LYS A 142 3.10 21.16 -1.04
CA LYS A 142 2.64 22.52 -0.73
C LYS A 142 2.69 22.82 0.77
N TRP A 143 2.29 21.89 1.64
CA TRP A 143 2.32 22.11 3.09
C TRP A 143 3.73 22.15 3.64
N ALA A 144 4.63 21.29 3.14
CA ALA A 144 6.02 21.17 3.57
C ALA A 144 6.90 22.32 3.04
N LEU A 145 6.83 22.60 1.75
CA LEU A 145 7.77 23.48 1.03
C LEU A 145 7.19 24.87 0.73
N LYS A 146 5.89 25.07 0.97
CA LYS A 146 5.20 26.34 0.76
C LYS A 146 5.43 26.89 -0.65
N GLY A 147 6.13 28.03 -0.77
CA GLY A 147 6.43 28.69 -2.04
C GLY A 147 7.41 27.92 -2.92
N ALA A 148 8.26 27.07 -2.34
CA ALA A 148 9.24 26.25 -3.05
C ALA A 148 8.65 24.96 -3.63
N ASN A 149 7.33 24.73 -3.54
CA ASN A 149 6.69 23.51 -4.04
C ASN A 149 7.07 23.21 -5.51
N PRO A 150 7.63 22.01 -5.79
CA PRO A 150 8.08 21.63 -7.14
C PRO A 150 6.92 21.32 -8.10
N THR A 151 5.73 21.04 -7.57
CA THR A 151 4.52 20.83 -8.38
C THR A 151 3.90 22.15 -8.84
N PRO A 152 3.17 22.17 -9.97
CA PRO A 152 2.40 23.35 -10.36
C PRO A 152 1.47 23.85 -9.24
N ARG A 153 1.35 25.17 -9.09
CA ARG A 153 0.64 25.80 -7.96
C ARG A 153 -0.88 25.80 -8.16
N ASP A 154 -1.34 26.12 -9.37
CA ASP A 154 -2.74 26.07 -9.76
C ASP A 154 -3.19 24.63 -10.06
N LEU A 155 -4.49 24.39 -9.92
CA LEU A 155 -5.05 23.05 -10.08
C LEU A 155 -5.08 22.61 -11.55
N GLU A 156 -5.36 23.54 -12.46
CA GLU A 156 -5.51 23.26 -13.90
C GLU A 156 -4.20 22.76 -14.51
N THR A 157 -3.11 23.49 -14.31
CA THR A 157 -1.77 23.09 -14.77
C THR A 157 -1.34 21.78 -14.12
N ARG A 158 -1.67 21.58 -12.83
CA ARG A 158 -1.34 20.33 -12.14
C ARG A 158 -2.08 19.14 -12.72
N LEU A 159 -3.36 19.29 -13.07
CA LEU A 159 -4.12 18.26 -13.77
C LEU A 159 -3.52 18.00 -15.15
N ALA A 160 -3.18 19.04 -15.92
CA ALA A 160 -2.52 18.88 -17.21
C ALA A 160 -1.18 18.12 -17.12
N TRP A 161 -0.37 18.41 -16.08
CA TRP A 161 0.87 17.67 -15.84
C TRP A 161 0.59 16.21 -15.47
N SER A 162 -0.46 15.95 -14.70
CA SER A 162 -0.87 14.59 -14.31
C SER A 162 -1.39 13.75 -15.50
N GLU A 163 -1.85 14.38 -16.58
CA GLU A 163 -2.18 13.67 -17.82
C GLU A 163 -0.95 13.04 -18.50
N ILE A 164 0.24 13.60 -18.26
CA ILE A 164 1.48 13.19 -18.91
C ILE A 164 2.38 12.39 -17.97
N LEU A 165 2.58 12.90 -16.75
CA LEU A 165 3.54 12.33 -15.81
C LEU A 165 3.01 11.04 -15.19
N ASP A 166 1.72 10.96 -14.87
CA ASP A 166 1.15 9.87 -14.09
C ASP A 166 1.20 8.52 -14.81
N GLU A 167 1.22 7.44 -14.03
CA GLU A 167 1.14 6.08 -14.55
C GLU A 167 -0.31 5.63 -14.66
N ARG A 168 -0.72 5.29 -15.88
CA ARG A 168 -2.10 4.93 -16.24
C ARG A 168 -2.15 3.52 -16.81
N PRO A 169 -2.34 2.50 -15.95
CA PRO A 169 -2.42 1.14 -16.46
C PRO A 169 -3.65 0.96 -17.33
N GLY A 170 -3.47 0.38 -18.53
CA GLY A 170 -4.55 0.04 -19.45
C GLY A 170 -4.90 1.13 -20.48
N THR A 171 -4.05 2.13 -20.67
CA THR A 171 -4.12 3.03 -21.83
C THR A 171 -3.19 2.53 -22.93
N ASP A 172 -3.73 2.25 -24.12
CA ASP A 172 -2.95 1.70 -25.25
C ASP A 172 -2.03 2.72 -25.91
N GLU A 173 -2.30 4.02 -25.73
CA GLU A 173 -1.48 5.10 -26.28
C GLU A 173 -0.74 5.86 -25.16
N PRO A 174 0.60 6.02 -25.27
CA PRO A 174 1.34 6.85 -24.35
C PRO A 174 0.93 8.33 -24.50
N PRO A 175 0.90 9.10 -23.39
CA PRO A 175 0.48 10.49 -23.44
C PRO A 175 1.46 11.34 -24.27
N ARG A 176 0.92 12.32 -25.00
CA ARG A 176 1.73 13.32 -25.70
C ARG A 176 2.34 14.29 -24.70
N VAL A 177 3.67 14.28 -24.59
CA VAL A 177 4.40 15.07 -23.59
C VAL A 177 4.39 16.59 -23.85
N GLY A 178 4.13 17.02 -25.08
CA GLY A 178 3.92 18.43 -25.44
C GLY A 178 4.97 19.40 -24.91
N ALA A 179 4.53 20.46 -24.22
CA ALA A 179 5.42 21.50 -23.69
C ALA A 179 6.37 21.00 -22.60
N LEU A 180 6.08 19.86 -21.94
CA LEU A 180 6.94 19.33 -20.87
C LEU A 180 8.28 18.80 -21.39
N ARG A 181 8.43 18.57 -22.70
CA ARG A 181 9.74 18.26 -23.31
C ARG A 181 10.78 19.33 -22.98
N ARG A 182 10.36 20.58 -22.77
CA ARG A 182 11.25 21.71 -22.41
C ARG A 182 11.88 21.57 -21.01
N LEU A 183 11.40 20.66 -20.17
CA LEU A 183 12.05 20.36 -18.90
C LEU A 183 13.32 19.51 -19.09
N CYS A 184 13.43 18.79 -20.22
CA CYS A 184 14.59 17.96 -20.53
C CYS A 184 15.73 18.87 -20.97
N GLU A 185 16.77 18.97 -20.14
CA GLU A 185 17.89 19.90 -20.36
C GLU A 185 19.24 19.16 -20.35
N LEU A 186 19.31 18.00 -19.68
CA LEU A 186 20.55 17.24 -19.56
C LEU A 186 20.74 16.29 -20.76
N PRO A 187 22.00 16.00 -21.18
CA PRO A 187 22.27 15.12 -22.31
C PRO A 187 21.57 13.76 -22.24
N ASP A 188 21.56 13.11 -21.07
CA ASP A 188 20.92 11.81 -20.88
C ASP A 188 19.38 11.89 -21.00
N GLU A 189 18.78 12.99 -20.58
CA GLU A 189 17.33 13.22 -20.73
C GLU A 189 16.97 13.49 -22.19
N LEU A 190 17.79 14.25 -22.90
CA LEU A 190 17.61 14.53 -24.33
C LEU A 190 17.80 13.27 -25.18
N ALA A 191 18.73 12.39 -24.81
CA ALA A 191 18.90 11.09 -25.44
C ALA A 191 17.68 10.18 -25.20
N GLU A 192 17.22 10.08 -23.94
CA GLU A 192 16.01 9.31 -23.59
C GLU A 192 14.76 9.87 -24.29
N LEU A 193 14.68 11.18 -24.52
CA LEU A 193 13.56 11.80 -25.24
C LEU A 193 13.40 11.27 -26.67
N GLY A 194 14.48 10.78 -27.29
CA GLY A 194 14.44 10.11 -28.60
C GLY A 194 13.98 8.66 -28.57
N VAL A 195 13.84 8.05 -27.39
CA VAL A 195 13.52 6.62 -27.18
C VAL A 195 12.19 6.45 -26.45
N ASP A 196 12.05 7.08 -25.28
CA ASP A 196 10.86 7.08 -24.44
C ASP A 196 10.63 8.50 -23.90
N GLU A 197 9.78 9.24 -24.61
CA GLU A 197 9.50 10.64 -24.29
C GLU A 197 8.91 10.83 -22.90
N VAL A 198 8.03 9.91 -22.47
CA VAL A 198 7.34 10.00 -21.18
C VAL A 198 8.35 9.80 -20.06
N ARG A 199 9.23 8.80 -20.20
CA ARG A 199 10.30 8.54 -19.25
C ARG A 199 11.29 9.70 -19.15
N ALA A 200 11.67 10.30 -20.28
CA ALA A 200 12.54 11.48 -20.31
C ALA A 200 11.93 12.64 -19.51
N VAL A 201 10.66 12.95 -19.75
CA VAL A 201 9.93 14.02 -19.04
C VAL A 201 9.77 13.70 -17.55
N ARG A 202 9.53 12.44 -17.18
CA ARG A 202 9.48 12.00 -15.78
C ARG A 202 10.83 12.22 -15.07
N ARG A 203 11.95 11.92 -15.74
CA ARG A 203 13.31 12.15 -15.20
C ARG A 203 13.66 13.63 -15.08
N ALA A 204 13.29 14.44 -16.07
CA ALA A 204 13.42 15.89 -15.99
C ALA A 204 12.59 16.48 -14.83
N TYR A 205 11.38 15.96 -14.63
CA TYR A 205 10.57 16.30 -13.46
C TYR A 205 11.20 15.84 -12.15
N ARG A 206 11.78 14.64 -12.10
CA ARG A 206 12.55 14.15 -10.94
C ARG A 206 13.68 15.11 -10.61
N ARG A 207 14.45 15.60 -11.58
CA ARG A 207 15.51 16.61 -11.35
C ARG A 207 14.92 17.82 -10.63
N ARG A 208 13.86 18.40 -11.20
CA ARG A 208 13.13 19.53 -10.58
C ARG A 208 12.70 19.22 -9.15
N LEU A 209 12.16 18.03 -8.88
CA LEU A 209 11.75 17.62 -7.54
C LEU A 209 12.93 17.52 -6.57
N VAL A 210 13.99 16.79 -6.94
CA VAL A 210 15.12 16.48 -6.06
C VAL A 210 16.01 17.71 -5.81
N GLU A 211 16.16 18.60 -6.79
CA GLU A 211 16.93 19.84 -6.65
C GLU A 211 16.17 20.95 -5.92
N THR A 212 14.89 20.74 -5.60
CA THR A 212 14.10 21.74 -4.88
C THR A 212 14.57 21.83 -3.42
N PRO A 213 14.89 23.04 -2.91
CA PRO A 213 15.23 23.24 -1.51
C PRO A 213 14.16 22.70 -0.56
N GLY A 214 14.59 21.93 0.45
CA GLY A 214 13.69 21.24 1.37
C GLY A 214 13.26 19.84 0.91
N VAL A 215 13.65 19.39 -0.30
CA VAL A 215 13.47 18.01 -0.73
C VAL A 215 14.72 17.20 -0.41
N VAL A 216 14.54 16.11 0.33
CA VAL A 216 15.64 15.22 0.71
C VAL A 216 15.32 13.81 0.26
N ALA A 217 15.73 13.52 -0.97
CA ALA A 217 15.66 12.17 -1.51
C ALA A 217 16.91 11.39 -1.11
N SER A 218 16.72 10.11 -0.77
CA SER A 218 17.86 9.23 -0.64
C SER A 218 18.40 8.84 -2.02
N VAL A 219 19.72 8.77 -2.11
CA VAL A 219 20.41 8.07 -3.18
C VAL A 219 20.72 6.69 -2.61
N GLU A 220 20.16 5.63 -3.18
CA GLU A 220 20.40 4.27 -2.65
C GLU A 220 21.90 3.99 -2.71
N SER A 221 22.47 3.59 -1.58
CA SER A 221 23.79 2.96 -1.54
C SER A 221 23.62 1.51 -1.99
N ALA A 222 24.55 0.98 -2.78
CA ALA A 222 24.49 -0.41 -3.24
C ALA A 222 24.24 -1.34 -2.03
N LEU A 223 23.07 -1.98 -2.00
CA LEU A 223 22.81 -3.03 -1.04
C LEU A 223 23.80 -4.17 -1.36
N GLY A 224 24.46 -4.70 -0.33
CA GLY A 224 25.42 -5.80 -0.49
C GLY A 224 24.79 -7.14 -0.90
N ALA A 225 23.46 -7.21 -1.05
CA ALA A 225 22.73 -8.41 -1.44
C ALA A 225 22.04 -8.19 -2.79
N SER A 226 22.02 -9.21 -3.64
CA SER A 226 21.21 -9.26 -4.86
C SER A 226 19.75 -9.60 -4.54
N LEU A 227 18.85 -9.31 -5.48
CA LEU A 227 17.43 -9.64 -5.37
C LEU A 227 16.96 -10.38 -6.63
N ARG A 228 16.59 -11.64 -6.46
CA ARG A 228 16.05 -12.50 -7.53
C ARG A 228 14.56 -12.70 -7.35
N ILE A 229 13.79 -12.52 -8.43
CA ILE A 229 12.35 -12.78 -8.46
C ILE A 229 12.05 -13.75 -9.61
N ASP A 230 11.53 -14.92 -9.29
CA ASP A 230 11.08 -15.91 -10.28
C ASP A 230 9.64 -16.35 -10.01
N ALA A 231 9.06 -17.10 -10.93
CA ALA A 231 7.69 -17.60 -10.78
C ALA A 231 7.56 -19.09 -11.12
N GLU A 232 6.74 -19.78 -10.33
CA GLU A 232 6.25 -21.11 -10.63
C GLU A 232 4.85 -21.01 -11.24
N LEU A 233 4.69 -21.64 -12.42
CA LEU A 233 3.38 -21.82 -13.04
C LEU A 233 2.71 -23.08 -12.49
N ILE A 234 1.50 -22.95 -11.93
CA ILE A 234 0.74 -24.08 -11.37
C ILE A 234 -0.58 -24.25 -12.11
N ALA A 235 -0.81 -25.46 -12.63
CA ALA A 235 -2.10 -25.83 -13.22
C ALA A 235 -3.13 -26.17 -12.14
N VAL A 236 -4.32 -25.57 -12.26
CA VAL A 236 -5.46 -25.75 -11.33
C VAL A 236 -6.71 -26.05 -12.16
N PRO A 237 -6.79 -27.21 -12.84
CA PRO A 237 -7.90 -27.51 -13.75
C PRO A 237 -9.27 -27.52 -13.06
N GLU A 238 -9.31 -27.75 -11.74
CA GLU A 238 -10.54 -27.81 -10.95
C GLU A 238 -11.28 -26.47 -10.88
N VAL A 239 -10.62 -25.34 -11.16
CA VAL A 239 -11.24 -24.01 -11.15
C VAL A 239 -11.65 -23.52 -12.54
N VAL A 240 -11.38 -24.27 -13.61
CA VAL A 240 -11.64 -23.85 -15.00
C VAL A 240 -13.08 -23.39 -15.19
N HIS A 241 -14.06 -24.20 -14.76
CA HIS A 241 -15.47 -23.87 -14.92
C HIS A 241 -15.86 -22.59 -14.15
N ALA A 242 -15.33 -22.44 -12.92
CA ALA A 242 -15.56 -21.25 -12.10
C ALA A 242 -14.93 -19.99 -12.72
N VAL A 243 -13.74 -20.09 -13.30
CA VAL A 243 -13.07 -18.99 -14.00
C VAL A 243 -13.83 -18.58 -15.26
N GLU A 244 -14.34 -19.54 -16.02
CA GLU A 244 -15.17 -19.26 -17.20
C GLU A 244 -16.48 -18.58 -16.85
N ALA A 245 -17.20 -19.07 -15.83
CA ALA A 245 -18.41 -18.44 -15.33
C ALA A 245 -18.14 -16.98 -14.93
N LEU A 246 -17.06 -16.75 -14.19
CA LEU A 246 -16.71 -15.42 -13.69
C LEU A 246 -16.36 -14.44 -14.80
N ARG A 247 -15.76 -14.92 -15.91
CA ARG A 247 -15.53 -14.11 -17.11
C ARG A 247 -16.79 -13.81 -17.91
N ARG A 248 -17.83 -14.64 -17.77
CA ARG A 248 -19.20 -14.36 -18.21
C ARG A 248 -20.00 -13.55 -17.18
N TRP A 249 -19.32 -12.97 -16.18
CA TRP A 249 -19.93 -12.14 -15.14
C TRP A 249 -20.88 -12.90 -14.21
N GLU A 250 -20.57 -14.16 -13.94
CA GLU A 250 -21.36 -15.03 -13.06
C GLU A 250 -20.43 -15.70 -12.04
N ARG A 251 -20.78 -15.65 -10.76
CA ARG A 251 -20.01 -16.29 -9.70
C ARG A 251 -20.14 -17.81 -9.75
N PRO A 252 -19.27 -18.58 -9.06
CA PRO A 252 -19.35 -20.04 -9.05
C PRO A 252 -20.65 -20.62 -8.46
N ASP A 253 -21.46 -19.81 -7.76
CA ASP A 253 -22.78 -20.18 -7.23
C ASP A 253 -23.95 -19.72 -8.11
N GLY A 254 -23.69 -19.18 -9.29
CA GLY A 254 -24.70 -18.72 -10.24
C GLY A 254 -25.19 -17.29 -10.02
N GLU A 255 -24.71 -16.58 -8.99
CA GLU A 255 -25.08 -15.18 -8.79
C GLU A 255 -24.36 -14.25 -9.78
N PRO A 256 -25.04 -13.23 -10.34
CA PRO A 256 -24.43 -12.29 -11.26
C PRO A 256 -23.42 -11.39 -10.54
N VAL A 257 -22.32 -11.07 -11.23
CA VAL A 257 -21.30 -10.13 -10.77
C VAL A 257 -21.65 -8.71 -11.19
N LEU A 258 -21.51 -7.75 -10.28
CA LEU A 258 -22.00 -6.39 -10.50
C LEU A 258 -21.00 -5.49 -11.23
N ASN A 259 -19.70 -5.78 -11.15
CA ASN A 259 -18.64 -4.95 -11.72
C ASN A 259 -17.34 -5.73 -11.97
N ALA A 260 -16.48 -5.20 -12.84
CA ALA A 260 -15.21 -5.84 -13.19
C ALA A 260 -14.21 -5.95 -12.02
N LEU A 261 -14.33 -5.12 -10.98
CA LEU A 261 -13.46 -5.22 -9.79
C LEU A 261 -13.78 -6.48 -8.99
N GLU A 262 -15.05 -6.86 -8.93
CA GLU A 262 -15.51 -8.09 -8.29
C GLU A 262 -15.06 -9.33 -9.06
N VAL A 263 -15.16 -9.31 -10.40
CA VAL A 263 -14.55 -10.33 -11.28
C VAL A 263 -13.06 -10.47 -10.96
N TRP A 264 -12.32 -9.36 -10.96
CA TRP A 264 -10.88 -9.40 -10.72
C TRP A 264 -10.52 -9.91 -9.31
N ARG A 265 -11.30 -9.55 -8.28
CA ARG A 265 -11.13 -10.06 -6.92
C ARG A 265 -11.30 -11.57 -6.87
N HIS A 266 -12.40 -12.10 -7.41
CA HIS A 266 -12.68 -13.54 -7.38
C HIS A 266 -11.72 -14.34 -8.27
N LEU A 267 -11.22 -13.79 -9.38
CA LEU A 267 -10.20 -14.47 -10.18
C LEU A 267 -8.92 -14.73 -9.38
N ARG A 268 -8.52 -13.82 -8.48
CA ARG A 268 -7.36 -14.02 -7.61
C ARG A 268 -7.58 -15.09 -6.55
N GLU A 269 -8.81 -15.19 -6.04
CA GLU A 269 -9.18 -16.26 -5.12
C GLU A 269 -9.15 -17.60 -5.87
N LEU A 270 -9.78 -17.68 -7.05
CA LEU A 270 -9.83 -18.90 -7.87
C LEU A 270 -8.44 -19.35 -8.33
N ALA A 271 -7.52 -18.42 -8.58
CA ALA A 271 -6.12 -18.75 -8.86
C ALA A 271 -5.46 -19.57 -7.73
N LEU A 272 -5.99 -19.48 -6.51
CA LEU A 272 -5.51 -20.23 -5.34
C LEU A 272 -6.36 -21.48 -5.03
N GLY A 273 -7.36 -21.78 -5.86
CA GLY A 273 -8.21 -22.97 -5.71
C GLY A 273 -9.44 -22.77 -4.81
N PHE A 274 -9.77 -21.55 -4.41
CA PHE A 274 -10.93 -21.29 -3.54
C PHE A 274 -11.61 -19.96 -3.89
N TRP A 275 -12.74 -19.65 -3.25
CA TRP A 275 -13.34 -18.31 -3.35
C TRP A 275 -14.15 -17.97 -2.10
N TYR A 276 -14.38 -16.69 -1.88
CA TYR A 276 -15.16 -16.18 -0.75
C TYR A 276 -16.60 -15.88 -1.14
N ARG A 277 -17.54 -16.37 -0.33
CA ARG A 277 -18.94 -16.00 -0.41
C ARG A 277 -19.50 -15.58 0.93
N TRP A 278 -20.58 -14.82 0.91
CA TRP A 278 -21.37 -14.60 2.12
C TRP A 278 -22.27 -15.81 2.38
N ASP A 279 -22.25 -16.31 3.62
CA ASP A 279 -23.00 -17.49 4.04
C ASP A 279 -23.59 -17.25 5.45
N PRO A 280 -24.92 -17.13 5.60
CA PRO A 280 -25.96 -17.24 4.57
C PRO A 280 -25.94 -16.06 3.57
N ALA A 281 -26.58 -16.22 2.42
CA ALA A 281 -26.76 -15.15 1.43
C ALA A 281 -27.53 -13.95 2.05
N PRO A 282 -27.22 -12.71 1.63
CA PRO A 282 -27.91 -11.52 2.12
C PRO A 282 -29.35 -11.46 1.60
N PRO A 283 -30.33 -11.00 2.40
CA PRO A 283 -31.66 -10.68 1.90
C PRO A 283 -31.64 -9.56 0.83
N ASP A 284 -32.51 -9.64 -0.18
CA ASP A 284 -32.59 -8.68 -1.30
C ASP A 284 -32.88 -7.24 -0.83
N ASP A 285 -33.79 -7.10 0.12
CA ASP A 285 -34.16 -5.81 0.71
C ASP A 285 -32.97 -5.15 1.43
N TRP A 286 -32.15 -5.96 2.10
CA TRP A 286 -30.92 -5.52 2.75
C TRP A 286 -29.87 -5.04 1.73
N LEU A 287 -29.68 -5.77 0.63
CA LEU A 287 -28.76 -5.40 -0.44
C LEU A 287 -29.18 -4.06 -1.08
N GLU A 288 -30.46 -3.90 -1.38
CA GLU A 288 -30.97 -2.67 -1.99
C GLU A 288 -30.81 -1.47 -1.05
N ALA A 289 -31.18 -1.63 0.22
CA ALA A 289 -31.01 -0.58 1.22
C ALA A 289 -29.53 -0.18 1.39
N ARG A 290 -28.61 -1.15 1.40
CA ARG A 290 -27.17 -0.88 1.45
C ARG A 290 -26.69 -0.10 0.23
N ARG A 291 -27.16 -0.44 -0.96
CA ARG A 291 -26.82 0.21 -2.23
C ARG A 291 -27.28 1.67 -2.24
N VAL A 292 -28.54 1.90 -1.88
CA VAL A 292 -29.14 3.24 -1.77
C VAL A 292 -28.36 4.08 -0.77
N TRP A 293 -28.14 3.55 0.44
CA TRP A 293 -27.42 4.27 1.48
C TRP A 293 -25.98 4.62 1.09
N SER A 294 -25.25 3.70 0.46
CA SER A 294 -23.88 3.95 -0.01
C SER A 294 -23.81 5.05 -1.09
N ARG A 295 -24.88 5.25 -1.86
CA ARG A 295 -25.01 6.37 -2.81
C ARG A 295 -25.24 7.69 -2.08
N VAL A 296 -26.19 7.73 -1.14
CA VAL A 296 -26.48 8.91 -0.30
C VAL A 296 -25.22 9.41 0.41
N VAL A 297 -24.49 8.51 1.07
CA VAL A 297 -23.25 8.85 1.78
C VAL A 297 -22.24 9.54 0.85
N ARG A 298 -22.04 9.01 -0.37
CA ARG A 298 -21.12 9.61 -1.35
C ARG A 298 -21.58 10.99 -1.82
N GLU A 299 -22.89 11.20 -1.94
CA GLU A 299 -23.47 12.47 -2.38
C GLU A 299 -23.34 13.56 -1.31
N VAL A 300 -23.68 13.24 -0.06
CA VAL A 300 -23.52 14.18 1.06
C VAL A 300 -22.06 14.55 1.28
N LEU A 301 -21.13 13.58 1.25
CA LEU A 301 -19.69 13.85 1.36
C LEU A 301 -19.14 14.72 0.23
N ARG A 302 -19.83 14.76 -0.92
CA ARG A 302 -19.48 15.64 -2.04
C ARG A 302 -20.04 17.05 -1.84
N ARG A 303 -21.26 17.18 -1.31
CA ARG A 303 -21.96 18.45 -1.07
C ARG A 303 -21.40 19.22 0.12
N ASP A 304 -21.01 18.53 1.19
CA ASP A 304 -20.49 19.15 2.41
C ASP A 304 -19.07 18.65 2.75
N PRO A 305 -18.04 19.42 2.37
CA PRO A 305 -16.64 19.10 2.67
C PRO A 305 -16.27 19.13 4.16
N THR A 306 -17.16 19.58 5.05
CA THR A 306 -16.95 19.52 6.50
C THR A 306 -17.15 18.09 7.03
N LEU A 307 -18.05 17.31 6.41
CA LEU A 307 -18.40 15.93 6.79
C LEU A 307 -17.50 14.90 6.14
N ASP A 308 -17.04 13.91 6.89
CA ASP A 308 -15.91 13.07 6.52
C ASP A 308 -16.02 11.56 6.67
N SER A 309 -17.18 11.10 7.11
CA SER A 309 -17.44 9.68 7.29
C SER A 309 -18.94 9.41 7.17
N GLU A 310 -19.30 8.18 6.82
CA GLU A 310 -20.68 7.69 6.90
C GLU A 310 -21.32 7.99 8.27
N ALA A 311 -20.55 7.86 9.36
CA ALA A 311 -21.00 8.15 10.71
C ALA A 311 -21.28 9.65 10.95
N GLN A 312 -20.55 10.55 10.29
CA GLN A 312 -20.85 11.99 10.33
C GLN A 312 -22.07 12.32 9.46
N VAL A 313 -22.18 11.74 8.26
CA VAL A 313 -23.37 11.87 7.39
C VAL A 313 -24.63 11.39 8.11
N THR A 314 -24.56 10.23 8.75
CA THR A 314 -25.65 9.66 9.57
C THR A 314 -26.09 10.65 10.65
N ARG A 315 -25.14 11.22 11.40
CA ARG A 315 -25.45 12.19 12.46
C ARG A 315 -26.00 13.50 11.93
N ALA A 316 -25.49 13.99 10.80
CA ALA A 316 -25.99 15.20 10.15
C ALA A 316 -27.45 15.02 9.70
N ILE A 317 -27.76 13.92 9.02
CA ILE A 317 -29.13 13.56 8.61
C ILE A 317 -30.05 13.38 9.82
N ALA A 318 -29.60 12.67 10.85
CA ALA A 318 -30.36 12.52 12.10
C ALA A 318 -30.58 13.86 12.83
N ALA A 319 -29.67 14.82 12.70
CA ALA A 319 -29.79 16.16 13.26
C ALA A 319 -30.61 17.13 12.38
N GLY A 320 -31.23 16.65 11.29
CA GLY A 320 -32.08 17.43 10.40
C GLY A 320 -31.35 18.15 9.26
N SER A 321 -30.03 17.96 9.12
CA SER A 321 -29.30 18.43 7.94
C SER A 321 -29.52 17.44 6.78
N PHE A 322 -29.85 17.89 5.57
CA PHE A 322 -30.22 17.03 4.43
C PHE A 322 -31.51 16.19 4.66
N PRO A 323 -32.65 16.84 4.93
CA PRO A 323 -33.92 16.15 5.20
C PRO A 323 -34.39 15.25 4.06
N GLU A 324 -33.96 15.51 2.81
CA GLU A 324 -34.27 14.70 1.64
C GLU A 324 -33.80 13.24 1.74
N TYR A 325 -32.79 12.95 2.58
CA TYR A 325 -32.24 11.59 2.76
C TYR A 325 -32.67 10.93 4.08
N ALA A 326 -33.58 11.55 4.85
CA ALA A 326 -34.02 11.00 6.14
C ALA A 326 -34.69 9.63 5.98
N ALA A 327 -35.47 9.45 4.91
CA ALA A 327 -36.12 8.18 4.59
C ALA A 327 -35.10 7.07 4.27
N ASP A 328 -34.06 7.39 3.49
CA ASP A 328 -33.00 6.44 3.14
C ASP A 328 -32.20 6.00 4.38
N LEU A 329 -31.89 6.95 5.29
CA LEU A 329 -31.24 6.63 6.56
C LEU A 329 -32.11 5.72 7.42
N ALA A 330 -33.40 6.02 7.55
CA ALA A 330 -34.33 5.21 8.34
C ALA A 330 -34.47 3.79 7.78
N ALA A 331 -34.58 3.65 6.45
CA ALA A 331 -34.62 2.35 5.78
C ALA A 331 -33.35 1.54 6.04
N TRP A 332 -32.17 2.16 5.92
CA TRP A 332 -30.90 1.50 6.18
C TRP A 332 -30.71 1.13 7.66
N GLN A 333 -31.06 2.01 8.60
CA GLN A 333 -30.96 1.72 10.03
C GLN A 333 -31.84 0.55 10.45
N ARG A 334 -33.02 0.41 9.83
CA ARG A 334 -33.94 -0.71 10.06
C ARG A 334 -33.36 -2.04 9.56
N LEU A 335 -32.80 -2.04 8.35
CA LEU A 335 -32.36 -3.28 7.69
C LEU A 335 -30.92 -3.67 8.06
N ARG A 336 -29.99 -2.73 8.22
CA ARG A 336 -28.59 -3.01 8.55
C ARG A 336 -28.40 -4.09 9.63
N PRO A 337 -29.09 -4.09 10.78
CA PRO A 337 -28.90 -5.10 11.82
C PRO A 337 -29.54 -6.47 11.51
N THR A 338 -30.43 -6.59 10.51
CA THR A 338 -31.12 -7.85 10.20
C THR A 338 -30.22 -8.88 9.53
N TYR A 339 -29.07 -8.46 9.00
CA TYR A 339 -28.09 -9.33 8.37
C TYR A 339 -26.67 -8.95 8.75
N LYS A 340 -25.91 -9.94 9.21
CA LYS A 340 -24.49 -9.81 9.52
C LYS A 340 -23.70 -10.64 8.51
N PRO A 341 -23.04 -10.00 7.52
CA PRO A 341 -22.25 -10.73 6.53
C PRO A 341 -21.21 -11.60 7.22
N GLN A 342 -21.25 -12.90 6.96
CA GLN A 342 -20.23 -13.85 7.36
C GLN A 342 -19.59 -14.39 6.08
N THR A 343 -18.30 -14.15 5.92
CA THR A 343 -17.56 -14.63 4.76
C THR A 343 -17.06 -16.04 5.05
N ARG A 344 -17.27 -16.96 4.11
CA ARG A 344 -16.76 -18.33 4.18
C ARG A 344 -15.96 -18.65 2.92
N ALA A 345 -14.81 -19.32 3.10
CA ALA A 345 -14.03 -19.88 2.00
C ALA A 345 -14.68 -21.17 1.49
N VAL A 346 -14.89 -21.24 0.17
CA VAL A 346 -15.34 -22.45 -0.54
C VAL A 346 -14.16 -22.95 -1.37
N TRP A 347 -13.69 -24.15 -1.05
CA TRP A 347 -12.54 -24.77 -1.71
C TRP A 347 -13.00 -25.60 -2.91
N LEU A 348 -12.38 -25.34 -4.06
CA LEU A 348 -12.50 -26.13 -5.29
C LEU A 348 -11.30 -27.05 -5.46
N SER A 349 -10.11 -26.61 -5.02
CA SER A 349 -8.87 -27.38 -5.04
C SER A 349 -7.91 -26.89 -3.96
N GLU A 350 -7.18 -27.80 -3.33
CA GLU A 350 -6.10 -27.48 -2.39
C GLU A 350 -4.70 -27.56 -3.03
N ARG A 351 -4.60 -27.82 -4.34
CA ARG A 351 -3.33 -28.07 -5.03
C ARG A 351 -2.30 -26.96 -4.80
N VAL A 352 -2.72 -25.70 -4.94
CA VAL A 352 -1.85 -24.55 -4.72
C VAL A 352 -1.42 -24.43 -3.26
N ALA A 353 -2.34 -24.67 -2.31
CA ALA A 353 -2.02 -24.64 -0.88
C ALA A 353 -1.01 -25.72 -0.49
N ARG A 354 -1.17 -26.95 -1.02
CA ARG A 354 -0.23 -28.07 -0.83
C ARG A 354 1.13 -27.79 -1.44
N ARG A 355 1.18 -27.17 -2.62
CA ARG A 355 2.45 -26.76 -3.24
C ARG A 355 3.18 -25.71 -2.41
N CYS A 356 2.47 -24.70 -1.91
CA CYS A 356 3.04 -23.70 -0.99
C CYS A 356 3.56 -24.34 0.31
N ALA A 357 2.82 -25.30 0.87
CA ALA A 357 3.24 -26.04 2.07
C ALA A 357 4.50 -26.89 1.80
N SER A 358 4.57 -27.57 0.65
CA SER A 358 5.76 -28.30 0.21
C SER A 358 6.96 -27.37 0.04
N TRP A 359 6.78 -26.18 -0.53
CA TRP A 359 7.85 -25.18 -0.65
C TRP A 359 8.42 -24.77 0.72
N LEU A 360 7.57 -24.60 1.75
CA LEU A 360 7.99 -24.33 3.13
C LEU A 360 8.75 -25.49 3.78
N HIS A 361 8.58 -26.72 3.29
CA HIS A 361 9.26 -27.92 3.78
C HIS A 361 10.53 -28.29 3.01
N GLY A 362 10.55 -28.04 1.69
CA GLY A 362 11.54 -28.57 0.76
C GLY A 362 12.95 -27.97 0.86
N ARG A 363 13.20 -27.05 1.79
CA ARG A 363 14.53 -26.44 2.05
C ARG A 363 15.20 -26.97 3.33
N ARG A 364 14.80 -28.17 3.77
CA ARG A 364 15.23 -28.79 5.03
C ARG A 364 16.69 -29.22 5.05
N ASP A 365 17.35 -29.34 3.90
CA ASP A 365 18.72 -29.87 3.87
C ASP A 365 19.77 -28.83 4.31
N ASP A 366 19.46 -27.52 4.22
CA ASP A 366 20.40 -26.44 4.59
C ASP A 366 19.91 -25.51 5.72
N GLY A 367 18.76 -25.79 6.34
CA GLY A 367 18.33 -25.12 7.57
C GLY A 367 17.63 -23.76 7.43
N ASP A 368 17.53 -23.18 6.23
CA ASP A 368 16.85 -21.90 6.00
C ASP A 368 15.38 -22.07 5.59
N GLY A 369 14.48 -21.87 6.55
CA GLY A 369 13.06 -21.71 6.28
C GLY A 369 12.77 -20.40 5.54
N GLY A 370 11.69 -20.37 4.76
CA GLY A 370 11.25 -19.18 4.04
C GLY A 370 10.00 -18.53 4.62
N ILE A 371 9.66 -17.35 4.11
CA ILE A 371 8.41 -16.64 4.45
C ILE A 371 7.40 -16.81 3.31
N ALA A 372 6.25 -17.42 3.59
CA ALA A 372 5.11 -17.42 2.70
C ALA A 372 4.20 -16.22 2.98
N TRP A 373 4.16 -15.28 2.05
CA TRP A 373 3.35 -14.07 2.05
C TRP A 373 1.99 -14.33 1.39
N VAL A 374 0.92 -14.14 2.15
CA VAL A 374 -0.45 -14.40 1.69
C VAL A 374 -1.33 -13.15 1.76
N GLU A 375 -2.18 -12.98 0.74
CA GLU A 375 -3.23 -11.96 0.73
C GLU A 375 -4.46 -12.42 1.51
N HIS A 376 -4.89 -13.66 1.26
CA HIS A 376 -6.14 -14.19 1.78
C HIS A 376 -5.92 -15.00 3.05
N VAL A 377 -6.67 -14.66 4.11
CA VAL A 377 -6.51 -15.22 5.46
C VAL A 377 -6.78 -16.73 5.49
N ASP A 378 -7.90 -17.20 4.94
CA ASP A 378 -8.25 -18.62 4.98
C ASP A 378 -7.28 -19.49 4.15
N PHE A 379 -6.77 -18.95 3.04
CA PHE A 379 -5.70 -19.61 2.28
C PHE A 379 -4.42 -19.73 3.12
N GLY A 380 -4.01 -18.64 3.77
CA GLY A 380 -2.86 -18.61 4.67
C GLY A 380 -2.97 -19.61 5.81
N ALA A 381 -4.13 -19.65 6.46
CA ALA A 381 -4.42 -20.62 7.52
C ALA A 381 -4.30 -22.06 7.00
N ARG A 382 -4.82 -22.35 5.80
CA ARG A 382 -4.72 -23.67 5.19
C ARG A 382 -3.29 -24.08 4.84
N VAL A 383 -2.49 -23.17 4.27
CA VAL A 383 -1.06 -23.42 4.00
C VAL A 383 -0.30 -23.70 5.30
N ALA A 384 -0.56 -22.91 6.35
CA ALA A 384 0.10 -23.06 7.65
C ALA A 384 -0.25 -24.38 8.33
N GLU A 385 -1.52 -24.80 8.25
CA GLU A 385 -1.99 -26.10 8.72
C GLU A 385 -1.29 -27.24 7.97
N LEU A 386 -1.30 -27.21 6.63
CA LEU A 386 -0.68 -28.24 5.78
C LEU A 386 0.83 -28.34 6.00
N ALA A 387 1.50 -27.21 6.26
CA ALA A 387 2.95 -27.16 6.50
C ALA A 387 3.34 -27.32 7.98
N GLY A 388 2.38 -27.37 8.91
CA GLY A 388 2.67 -27.42 10.35
C GLY A 388 3.49 -26.23 10.87
N VAL A 389 3.31 -25.03 10.32
CA VAL A 389 4.03 -23.80 10.71
C VAL A 389 3.05 -22.75 11.26
N PRO A 390 3.52 -21.73 12.02
CA PRO A 390 2.63 -20.65 12.47
C PRO A 390 2.16 -19.75 11.31
N PHE A 391 0.91 -19.31 11.41
CA PHE A 391 0.34 -18.23 10.60
C PHE A 391 0.25 -16.94 11.40
N PHE A 392 0.96 -15.90 10.96
CA PHE A 392 0.92 -14.56 11.55
C PHE A 392 -0.06 -13.66 10.79
N GLY A 393 -1.26 -13.52 11.33
CA GLY A 393 -2.35 -12.74 10.77
C GLY A 393 -2.42 -11.33 11.37
N ARG A 394 -3.63 -10.93 11.77
CA ARG A 394 -3.94 -9.59 12.31
C ARG A 394 -2.97 -9.20 13.43
N GLY A 395 -2.37 -8.02 13.30
CA GLY A 395 -1.41 -7.49 14.29
C GLY A 395 -0.05 -8.21 14.31
N GLY A 396 0.21 -9.11 13.35
CA GLY A 396 1.40 -9.96 13.33
C GLY A 396 1.43 -10.93 14.51
N LEU A 397 0.26 -11.44 14.89
CA LEU A 397 0.09 -12.42 15.96
C LEU A 397 -0.34 -13.75 15.35
N ASP A 398 0.11 -14.84 15.96
CA ASP A 398 -0.39 -16.18 15.67
C ASP A 398 -1.66 -16.52 16.48
N ARG A 399 -2.18 -17.74 16.31
CA ARG A 399 -3.35 -18.25 17.03
C ARG A 399 -3.20 -18.31 18.56
N THR A 400 -1.97 -18.28 19.06
CA THR A 400 -1.65 -18.28 20.50
C THR A 400 -1.45 -16.87 21.05
N GLY A 401 -1.46 -15.85 20.18
CA GLY A 401 -1.17 -14.46 20.54
C GLY A 401 0.33 -14.12 20.56
N ARG A 402 1.21 -15.03 20.13
CA ARG A 402 2.66 -14.76 20.03
C ARG A 402 2.94 -13.84 18.85
N SER A 403 3.85 -12.88 19.02
CA SER A 403 4.24 -11.98 17.95
C SER A 403 5.21 -12.64 16.98
N ILE A 404 5.10 -12.27 15.69
CA ILE A 404 6.09 -12.60 14.66
C ILE A 404 7.51 -12.14 15.02
N LEU A 405 7.64 -11.07 15.81
CA LEU A 405 8.94 -10.57 16.26
C LEU A 405 9.62 -11.48 17.28
N ASP A 406 8.84 -12.32 17.96
CA ASP A 406 9.34 -13.29 18.93
C ASP A 406 9.54 -14.66 18.27
N HIS A 407 9.23 -14.82 16.98
CA HIS A 407 9.39 -16.07 16.25
C HIS A 407 10.87 -16.39 16.04
N SER A 408 11.21 -17.68 16.06
CA SER A 408 12.61 -18.11 15.93
C SER A 408 13.17 -17.69 14.56
N PRO A 409 14.28 -16.92 14.53
CA PRO A 409 14.95 -16.51 13.30
C PRO A 409 15.19 -17.69 12.34
N GLY A 410 14.99 -17.48 11.03
CA GLY A 410 15.22 -18.48 9.99
C GLY A 410 14.22 -19.66 9.96
N LYS A 411 13.27 -19.76 10.90
CA LYS A 411 12.25 -20.82 10.87
C LYS A 411 11.10 -20.47 9.92
N PRO A 412 10.55 -21.45 9.17
CA PRO A 412 9.52 -21.18 8.18
C PRO A 412 8.25 -20.62 8.84
N LEU A 413 7.56 -19.74 8.14
CA LEU A 413 6.31 -19.12 8.60
C LEU A 413 5.42 -18.69 7.45
N VAL A 414 4.11 -18.61 7.72
CA VAL A 414 3.14 -17.96 6.84
C VAL A 414 2.76 -16.62 7.46
N CYS A 415 2.68 -15.56 6.65
CA CYS A 415 2.28 -14.25 7.15
C CYS A 415 1.36 -13.51 6.17
N SER A 416 0.39 -12.81 6.73
CA SER A 416 -0.47 -11.91 5.96
C SER A 416 0.34 -10.70 5.50
N ILE A 417 0.27 -10.38 4.20
CA ILE A 417 0.89 -9.19 3.60
C ILE A 417 0.37 -7.93 4.28
N GLU A 418 -0.95 -7.79 4.41
CA GLU A 418 -1.59 -6.61 5.01
C GLU A 418 -1.08 -6.33 6.44
N ALA A 419 -0.90 -7.39 7.23
CA ALA A 419 -0.52 -7.26 8.62
C ALA A 419 0.99 -7.09 8.84
N ASN A 420 1.84 -7.61 7.96
CA ASN A 420 3.27 -7.78 8.23
C ASN A 420 4.23 -7.11 7.23
N ALA A 421 3.74 -6.60 6.09
CA ALA A 421 4.60 -5.94 5.09
C ALA A 421 5.24 -4.62 5.58
N GLU A 422 4.71 -4.00 6.64
CA GLU A 422 5.26 -2.74 7.18
C GLU A 422 5.71 -2.92 8.64
N GLY A 423 6.74 -2.18 9.05
CA GLY A 423 7.10 -2.02 10.45
C GLY A 423 7.83 -3.20 11.11
N ARG A 424 7.99 -4.34 10.42
CA ARG A 424 8.70 -5.53 10.90
C ARG A 424 10.16 -5.56 10.46
N ASN A 425 11.01 -6.21 11.25
CA ASN A 425 12.36 -6.59 10.84
C ASN A 425 12.37 -8.12 10.65
N LEU A 426 12.53 -8.58 9.41
CA LEU A 426 12.54 -10.01 9.06
C LEU A 426 13.81 -10.36 8.27
N GLN A 427 14.93 -9.71 8.57
CA GLN A 427 16.21 -9.95 7.90
C GLN A 427 16.78 -11.34 8.11
N ALA A 428 16.33 -12.06 9.15
CA ALA A 428 16.73 -13.44 9.37
C ALA A 428 16.21 -14.43 8.31
N TRP A 429 15.45 -13.94 7.33
CA TRP A 429 15.00 -14.71 6.18
C TRP A 429 15.51 -14.04 4.91
N SER A 430 16.10 -14.83 4.01
CA SER A 430 16.53 -14.42 2.67
C SER A 430 15.56 -14.93 1.58
N THR A 431 14.59 -15.77 1.92
CA THR A 431 13.77 -16.48 0.93
C THR A 431 12.28 -16.23 1.15
N ASN A 432 11.60 -15.84 0.08
CA ASN A 432 10.21 -15.40 0.11
C ASN A 432 9.37 -16.17 -0.92
N LEU A 433 8.13 -16.47 -0.56
CA LEU A 433 7.11 -16.98 -1.47
C LEU A 433 5.92 -16.02 -1.43
N VAL A 434 5.48 -15.50 -2.57
CA VAL A 434 4.27 -14.65 -2.67
C VAL A 434 3.20 -15.43 -3.41
N THR A 435 2.13 -15.79 -2.69
CA THR A 435 1.11 -16.70 -3.21
C THR A 435 0.11 -16.00 -4.14
N SER A 436 -0.12 -14.70 -3.91
CA SER A 436 -0.99 -13.86 -4.74
C SER A 436 -0.30 -12.52 -4.99
N PRO A 437 0.34 -12.32 -6.15
CA PRO A 437 1.09 -11.10 -6.46
C PRO A 437 0.26 -9.83 -6.26
N PRO A 438 0.67 -8.89 -5.38
CA PRO A 438 0.02 -7.58 -5.24
C PRO A 438 0.12 -6.76 -6.53
N THR A 439 -0.89 -5.92 -6.80
CA THR A 439 -0.92 -5.03 -7.99
C THR A 439 -0.18 -3.72 -7.82
N VAL A 440 0.30 -3.44 -6.61
CA VAL A 440 0.77 -2.10 -6.21
C VAL A 440 2.26 -2.17 -5.93
N GLY A 441 3.06 -1.40 -6.67
CA GLY A 441 4.52 -1.38 -6.51
C GLY A 441 4.97 -1.03 -5.07
N ALA A 442 4.28 -0.09 -4.42
CA ALA A 442 4.54 0.28 -3.02
C ALA A 442 4.41 -0.89 -2.04
N THR A 443 3.50 -1.84 -2.31
CA THR A 443 3.32 -3.04 -1.46
C THR A 443 4.51 -3.97 -1.59
N TRP A 444 5.06 -4.12 -2.80
CA TRP A 444 6.28 -4.89 -3.04
C TRP A 444 7.50 -4.27 -2.38
N GLU A 445 7.66 -2.95 -2.48
CA GLU A 445 8.76 -2.23 -1.84
C GLU A 445 8.77 -2.47 -0.32
N GLN A 446 7.59 -2.42 0.31
CA GLN A 446 7.46 -2.69 1.74
C GLN A 446 7.71 -4.16 2.10
N LEU A 447 7.12 -5.09 1.34
CA LEU A 447 7.24 -6.54 1.53
C LEU A 447 8.69 -7.00 1.38
N LEU A 448 9.31 -6.73 0.23
CA LEU A 448 10.70 -7.13 -0.04
C LEU A 448 11.67 -6.35 0.85
N GLY A 449 11.34 -5.11 1.22
CA GLY A 449 12.11 -4.35 2.21
C GLY A 449 12.09 -4.92 3.63
N ARG A 450 11.33 -6.00 3.91
CA ARG A 450 11.44 -6.72 5.19
C ARG A 450 12.65 -7.64 5.25
N THR A 451 13.06 -8.20 4.10
CA THR A 451 14.16 -9.17 3.95
C THR A 451 15.35 -8.59 3.20
N HIS A 452 15.12 -7.87 2.09
CA HIS A 452 16.13 -7.23 1.24
C HIS A 452 16.41 -5.79 1.67
N ARG A 453 17.29 -5.62 2.67
CA ARG A 453 17.69 -4.33 3.24
C ARG A 453 19.04 -4.43 3.96
N HIS A 454 19.69 -3.28 4.20
CA HIS A 454 21.02 -3.20 4.82
C HIS A 454 21.13 -4.01 6.13
N GLY A 455 22.13 -4.88 6.23
CA GLY A 455 22.31 -5.83 7.34
C GLY A 455 21.66 -7.19 7.11
N GLN A 456 21.22 -7.48 5.87
CA GLN A 456 21.02 -8.84 5.41
C GLN A 456 22.38 -9.57 5.40
N ALA A 457 22.41 -10.78 5.94
CA ALA A 457 23.62 -11.60 6.04
C ALA A 457 23.89 -12.40 4.77
N GLU A 458 22.83 -12.76 4.04
CA GLU A 458 22.93 -13.48 2.78
C GLU A 458 23.24 -12.55 1.60
N ASP A 459 24.06 -13.05 0.68
CA ASP A 459 24.45 -12.33 -0.56
C ASP A 459 23.30 -12.23 -1.56
N GLU A 460 22.26 -13.06 -1.44
CA GLU A 460 21.08 -13.05 -2.31
C GLU A 460 19.79 -13.16 -1.49
N VAL A 461 18.80 -12.35 -1.83
CA VAL A 461 17.41 -12.52 -1.38
C VAL A 461 16.57 -13.02 -2.55
N SER A 462 15.88 -14.15 -2.38
CA SER A 462 15.00 -14.72 -3.40
C SER A 462 13.53 -14.48 -3.09
N CYS A 463 12.73 -14.29 -4.14
CA CYS A 463 11.28 -14.18 -4.07
C CYS A 463 10.61 -15.00 -5.18
N HIS A 464 9.92 -16.06 -4.79
CA HIS A 464 9.20 -16.95 -5.69
C HIS A 464 7.73 -16.54 -5.76
N LEU A 465 7.18 -16.44 -6.97
CA LEU A 465 5.77 -16.13 -7.21
C LEU A 465 5.00 -17.39 -7.55
N VAL A 466 3.79 -17.51 -7.01
CA VAL A 466 2.83 -18.52 -7.49
C VAL A 466 1.93 -17.89 -8.52
N ILE A 467 1.89 -18.47 -9.73
CA ILE A 467 1.05 -18.01 -10.83
C ILE A 467 0.25 -19.21 -11.37
N ALA A 468 -1.06 -19.19 -11.16
CA ALA A 468 -1.99 -20.13 -11.79
C ALA A 468 -2.80 -19.48 -12.91
N LEU A 469 -3.01 -18.16 -12.85
CA LEU A 469 -3.81 -17.41 -13.80
C LEU A 469 -3.08 -16.18 -14.33
N ARG A 470 -3.40 -15.80 -15.57
CA ARG A 470 -2.90 -14.60 -16.24
C ARG A 470 -3.07 -13.34 -15.38
N GLU A 471 -4.16 -13.25 -14.64
CA GLU A 471 -4.50 -12.09 -13.81
C GLU A 471 -3.48 -11.86 -12.68
N GLN A 472 -2.80 -12.91 -12.20
CA GLN A 472 -1.69 -12.79 -11.24
C GLN A 472 -0.43 -12.25 -11.90
N ALA A 473 -0.07 -12.75 -13.09
CA ALA A 473 1.05 -12.20 -13.87
C ALA A 473 0.80 -10.73 -14.26
N ALA A 474 -0.41 -10.41 -14.71
CA ALA A 474 -0.82 -9.03 -15.02
C ALA A 474 -0.87 -8.13 -13.78
N ALA A 475 -1.05 -8.69 -12.58
CA ALA A 475 -0.93 -7.95 -11.33
C ALA A 475 0.53 -7.58 -11.05
N PHE A 476 1.45 -8.52 -11.25
CA PHE A 476 2.88 -8.28 -11.10
C PHE A 476 3.42 -7.28 -12.13
N GLU A 477 3.04 -7.41 -13.40
CA GLU A 477 3.39 -6.43 -14.46
C GLU A 477 2.94 -5.01 -14.08
N ARG A 478 1.71 -4.87 -13.58
CA ARG A 478 1.20 -3.58 -13.08
C ARG A 478 2.00 -3.05 -11.90
N ALA A 479 2.41 -3.92 -10.97
CA ALA A 479 3.27 -3.51 -9.87
C ALA A 479 4.65 -3.03 -10.33
N ARG A 480 5.21 -3.65 -11.37
CA ARG A 480 6.48 -3.22 -11.99
C ARG A 480 6.34 -1.87 -12.70
N ALA A 481 5.23 -1.63 -13.39
CA ALA A 481 4.95 -0.33 -14.00
C ALA A 481 4.85 0.78 -12.93
N ASP A 482 4.15 0.53 -11.82
CA ASP A 482 4.09 1.43 -10.66
C ASP A 482 5.50 1.73 -10.12
N ALA A 483 6.33 0.69 -9.97
CA ALA A 483 7.70 0.83 -9.46
C ALA A 483 8.59 1.67 -10.39
N ARG A 484 8.50 1.46 -11.71
CA ARG A 484 9.22 2.27 -12.71
C ARG A 484 8.80 3.73 -12.64
N TYR A 485 7.51 4.00 -12.58
CA TYR A 485 6.98 5.35 -12.43
C TYR A 485 7.54 6.06 -11.17
N ILE A 486 7.50 5.38 -10.02
CA ILE A 486 8.03 5.94 -8.76
C ILE A 486 9.53 6.24 -8.91
N SER A 487 10.30 5.31 -9.48
CA SER A 487 11.74 5.47 -9.69
C SER A 487 12.07 6.62 -10.64
N ASP A 488 11.35 6.73 -11.76
CA ASP A 488 11.61 7.76 -12.78
C ASP A 488 11.18 9.16 -12.31
N THR A 489 10.18 9.28 -11.43
CA THR A 489 9.65 10.58 -10.97
C THR A 489 10.20 11.07 -9.64
N THR A 490 10.57 10.17 -8.72
CA THR A 490 11.06 10.54 -7.37
C THR A 490 12.55 10.32 -7.21
N GLY A 491 13.13 9.47 -8.05
CA GLY A 491 14.53 9.09 -7.99
C GLY A 491 14.89 8.04 -6.97
N HIS A 492 13.92 7.64 -6.14
CA HIS A 492 14.06 6.50 -5.25
C HIS A 492 13.93 5.22 -6.07
N ALA A 493 15.05 4.50 -6.23
CA ALA A 493 15.04 3.21 -6.90
C ALA A 493 14.08 2.25 -6.18
N GLN A 494 13.36 1.45 -6.96
CA GLN A 494 12.40 0.48 -6.43
C GLN A 494 12.95 -0.92 -6.64
N LYS A 495 12.75 -1.80 -5.65
CA LYS A 495 13.24 -3.18 -5.69
C LYS A 495 12.86 -3.93 -6.96
N LEU A 496 11.63 -3.74 -7.44
CA LEU A 496 11.14 -4.34 -8.68
C LEU A 496 11.81 -3.82 -9.97
N CYS A 497 12.54 -2.70 -9.91
CA CYS A 497 13.23 -2.12 -11.05
C CYS A 497 14.65 -2.66 -11.23
N TYR A 498 15.33 -3.05 -10.14
CA TYR A 498 16.70 -3.58 -10.17
C TYR A 498 16.80 -5.08 -9.86
N ALA A 499 15.72 -5.71 -9.40
CA ALA A 499 15.71 -7.15 -9.22
C ALA A 499 15.93 -7.90 -10.55
N ASP A 500 16.59 -9.04 -10.49
CA ASP A 500 16.66 -10.01 -11.57
C ASP A 500 15.33 -10.74 -11.66
N VAL A 501 14.54 -10.44 -12.70
CA VAL A 501 13.16 -10.92 -12.83
C VAL A 501 13.04 -12.00 -13.92
N ASP A 502 12.76 -13.23 -13.51
CA ASP A 502 12.38 -14.35 -14.37
C ASP A 502 10.92 -14.76 -14.12
N VAL A 503 10.00 -13.88 -14.54
CA VAL A 503 8.55 -14.08 -14.40
C VAL A 503 7.92 -14.01 -15.78
N PRO A 504 7.10 -15.00 -16.18
CA PRO A 504 6.50 -15.00 -17.50
C PRO A 504 5.55 -13.81 -17.67
N ALA A 505 5.62 -13.18 -18.84
CA ALA A 505 4.67 -12.14 -19.22
C ALA A 505 3.24 -12.68 -19.18
N SER A 506 2.27 -11.84 -18.81
CA SER A 506 0.87 -12.23 -18.70
C SER A 506 0.30 -12.78 -20.01
N SER A 507 0.80 -12.30 -21.15
CA SER A 507 0.48 -12.80 -22.49
C SER A 507 0.91 -14.25 -22.73
N ARG A 508 1.94 -14.73 -22.03
CA ARG A 508 2.47 -16.11 -22.10
C ARG A 508 1.83 -17.04 -21.06
N VAL A 509 1.08 -16.51 -20.10
CA VAL A 509 0.36 -17.32 -19.12
C VAL A 509 -0.98 -17.78 -19.72
N PRO A 510 -1.33 -19.07 -19.58
CA PRO A 510 -2.59 -19.61 -20.06
C PRO A 510 -3.80 -18.81 -19.56
N VAL A 511 -4.77 -18.65 -20.47
CA VAL A 511 -6.05 -18.01 -20.16
C VAL A 511 -6.86 -18.89 -19.22
N LEU A 512 -6.78 -20.22 -19.40
CA LEU A 512 -7.38 -21.21 -18.51
C LEU A 512 -6.27 -22.00 -17.81
N PRO A 513 -6.45 -22.42 -16.55
CA PRO A 513 -5.46 -23.15 -15.77
C PRO A 513 -5.38 -24.64 -16.16
N THR A 514 -5.43 -24.95 -17.46
CA THR A 514 -5.43 -26.29 -18.04
C THR A 514 -4.01 -26.70 -18.43
N GLY A 515 -3.13 -26.93 -17.45
CA GLY A 515 -1.89 -27.67 -17.72
C GLY A 515 -2.20 -29.16 -17.91
N GLU A 516 -1.41 -29.87 -18.72
CA GLU A 516 -1.47 -31.33 -18.80
C GLU A 516 -1.26 -31.92 -17.40
N LEU A 517 -2.10 -32.89 -17.04
CA LEU A 517 -1.98 -33.64 -15.80
C LEU A 517 -0.64 -34.39 -15.83
N GLU A 518 0.40 -33.90 -15.14
CA GLU A 518 1.48 -34.79 -14.75
C GLU A 518 0.85 -35.89 -13.87
N PRO A 519 1.03 -37.18 -14.22
CA PRO A 519 0.44 -38.26 -13.44
C PRO A 519 0.98 -38.18 -12.02
N GLU A 520 0.08 -38.21 -11.03
CA GLU A 520 0.44 -38.38 -9.63
C GLU A 520 1.43 -39.53 -9.53
N GLN A 521 2.68 -39.25 -9.17
CA GLN A 521 3.56 -40.33 -8.77
C GLN A 521 2.97 -40.93 -7.49
N PRO A 522 2.61 -42.22 -7.49
CA PRO A 522 2.05 -42.85 -6.32
C PRO A 522 3.08 -42.85 -5.19
N SER A 523 2.55 -42.55 -4.00
CA SER A 523 3.17 -42.48 -2.66
C SER A 523 4.27 -43.49 -2.36
#